data_AF-A0A9D8QWJ0-F1
#
_entry.id   AF-A0A9D8QWJ0-F1
#
_cell.length_a   1.000
_cell.length_b   1.000
_cell.length_c   1.000
_cell.angle_alpha   90.00
_cell.angle_beta   90.00
_cell.angle_gamma   90.00
#
_symmetry.space_group_name_H-M   'P 1'
#
loop_
_entity.id
_entity.type
_entity.pdbx_description
1 polymer ?
#
loop_
_entity_poly.entity_id
_entity_poly.type
_entity_poly.pdbx_seq_one_letter_code
_entity_poly.pdbx_strand_id
1 'polypeptide(L)'
;MLRQAAGLTAAIFFALSVSACCCPSAGSYACCEKAPRGFVHVSEAVPDVILEIRYHTTYNFAGERIDGYEKPEALLTVEAAKALKAVSDDVMKQGYRLKIYDAYRPQRAVSHFVRWAKTDDTRMKACFYPNLDKSVLFPRGYIAEKSGHSRGSTVDLTLFDMASGKEVDMGGTFDYFGKESHPDWCGNPETQQYTGPFPGSAKPSGGKINAEQFRNRMILRTAMMRHGFKPLAEEWWHFTLADEPYPDTCFDYPVR
;
A
#
# COMPACT_ATOMS: atom_id res chain seq x y z
N MET A 1 -31.66 35.92 76.06
CA MET A 1 -31.55 34.72 76.92
C MET A 1 -31.97 33.50 76.12
N LEU A 2 -31.08 32.51 75.96
CA LEU A 2 -31.26 31.15 75.41
C LEU A 2 -31.70 31.07 73.91
N ARG A 3 -31.22 30.18 73.04
CA ARG A 3 -30.44 28.94 73.13
C ARG A 3 -29.78 28.66 71.76
N GLN A 4 -28.62 28.02 71.79
CA GLN A 4 -27.88 27.48 70.64
C GLN A 4 -28.61 26.29 69.98
N ALA A 5 -28.35 26.08 68.68
CA ALA A 5 -28.24 24.74 68.10
C ALA A 5 -27.19 24.78 66.97
N ALA A 6 -26.15 23.97 67.15
CA ALA A 6 -25.01 23.81 66.24
C ALA A 6 -25.34 22.79 65.13
N GLY A 7 -24.94 23.10 63.90
CA GLY A 7 -24.89 22.14 62.79
C GLY A 7 -23.46 21.68 62.56
N LEU A 8 -23.21 20.38 62.71
CA LEU A 8 -21.96 19.70 62.40
C LEU A 8 -21.86 19.50 60.87
N THR A 9 -20.81 20.00 60.24
CA THR A 9 -20.38 19.56 58.89
C THR A 9 -19.18 18.63 59.04
N ALA A 10 -19.34 17.39 58.60
CA ALA A 10 -18.28 16.40 58.54
C ALA A 10 -17.39 16.66 57.31
N ALA A 11 -16.09 16.89 57.52
CA ALA A 11 -15.09 16.89 56.46
C ALA A 11 -14.41 15.52 56.43
N ILE A 12 -14.63 14.76 55.36
CA ILE A 12 -13.95 13.49 55.09
C ILE A 12 -12.63 13.81 54.38
N PHE A 13 -11.49 13.53 55.04
CA PHE A 13 -10.17 13.56 54.42
C PHE A 13 -9.93 12.25 53.65
N PHE A 14 -9.83 12.33 52.32
CA PHE A 14 -9.27 11.24 51.50
C PHE A 14 -7.75 11.39 51.45
N ALA A 15 -7.02 10.45 52.05
CA ALA A 15 -5.59 10.32 51.89
C ALA A 15 -5.30 9.68 50.51
N LEU A 16 -4.66 10.44 49.61
CA LEU A 16 -4.11 9.90 48.37
C LEU A 16 -2.75 9.26 48.66
N SER A 17 -2.68 7.93 48.56
CA SER A 17 -1.42 7.20 48.49
C SER A 17 -0.81 7.37 47.09
N VAL A 18 0.32 8.08 47.02
CA VAL A 18 1.11 8.16 45.77
C VAL A 18 1.89 6.86 45.65
N SER A 19 1.36 5.92 44.88
CA SER A 19 2.11 4.72 44.49
C SER A 19 3.14 5.12 43.45
N ALA A 20 4.42 5.06 43.82
CA ALA A 20 5.54 5.31 42.93
C ALA A 20 5.52 4.27 41.80
N CYS A 21 5.09 4.69 40.62
CA CYS A 21 5.11 3.85 39.43
C CYS A 21 6.57 3.66 39.01
N CYS A 22 7.12 2.47 39.23
CA CYS A 22 8.39 2.06 38.65
C CYS A 22 8.27 2.15 37.13
N CYS A 23 8.89 3.17 36.52
CA CYS A 23 9.10 3.21 35.08
C CYS A 23 9.91 1.97 34.68
N PRO A 24 9.40 1.12 33.77
CA PRO A 24 10.25 0.13 33.11
C PRO A 24 11.33 0.87 32.32
N SER A 25 12.59 0.51 32.60
CA SER A 25 13.76 0.91 31.84
C SER A 25 13.58 0.67 30.35
N ALA A 26 14.13 1.57 29.53
CA ALA A 26 14.23 1.50 28.08
C ALA A 26 14.55 0.07 27.59
N GLY A 27 13.52 -0.66 27.20
CA GLY A 27 13.63 -1.97 26.58
C GLY A 27 13.84 -1.80 25.08
N SER A 28 15.05 -2.10 24.62
CA SER A 28 15.35 -2.65 23.29
C SER A 28 14.45 -2.14 22.15
N TYR A 29 14.90 -1.09 21.44
CA TYR A 29 14.52 -0.97 20.04
C TYR A 29 14.97 -2.28 19.37
N ALA A 30 14.02 -3.18 19.11
CA ALA A 30 14.28 -4.35 18.29
C ALA A 30 14.78 -3.79 16.96
N CYS A 31 16.10 -3.90 16.74
CA CYS A 31 16.70 -3.50 15.48
C CYS A 31 15.96 -4.29 14.41
N CYS A 32 15.30 -3.58 13.50
CA CYS A 32 14.68 -4.16 12.32
C CYS A 32 15.66 -5.18 11.74
N GLU A 33 15.16 -6.38 11.40
CA GLU A 33 16.03 -7.44 10.93
C GLU A 33 16.75 -6.94 9.68
N LYS A 34 18.09 -7.07 9.64
CA LYS A 34 18.86 -6.43 8.57
C LYS A 34 18.37 -6.88 7.20
N ALA A 35 18.02 -5.90 6.37
CA ALA A 35 17.68 -6.13 4.98
C ALA A 35 18.83 -6.88 4.26
N PRO A 36 18.51 -7.75 3.28
CA PRO A 36 19.51 -8.40 2.44
C PRO A 36 20.46 -7.40 1.77
N ARG A 37 21.65 -7.87 1.39
CA ARG A 37 22.64 -6.99 0.72
C ARG A 37 22.03 -6.36 -0.54
N GLY A 38 22.16 -5.04 -0.66
CA GLY A 38 21.61 -4.28 -1.79
C GLY A 38 20.15 -3.88 -1.62
N PHE A 39 19.51 -4.28 -0.51
CA PHE A 39 18.15 -3.93 -0.15
C PHE A 39 18.13 -3.07 1.11
N VAL A 40 17.04 -2.32 1.28
CA VAL A 40 16.72 -1.55 2.48
C VAL A 40 15.26 -1.72 2.83
N HIS A 41 14.94 -1.55 4.10
CA HIS A 41 13.57 -1.34 4.55
C HIS A 41 13.08 0.01 4.05
N VAL A 42 11.92 0.02 3.39
CA VAL A 42 11.36 1.24 2.81
C VAL A 42 11.03 2.25 3.91
N SER A 43 10.59 1.79 5.08
CA SER A 43 10.34 2.63 6.26
C SER A 43 11.60 3.32 6.80
N GLU A 44 12.79 2.74 6.60
CA GLU A 44 14.05 3.38 6.99
C GLU A 44 14.48 4.44 5.96
N ALA A 45 14.32 4.15 4.66
CA ALA A 45 14.72 5.05 3.57
C ALA A 45 13.71 6.16 3.29
N VAL A 46 12.42 5.92 3.55
CA VAL A 46 11.28 6.79 3.29
C VAL A 46 10.35 6.79 4.50
N PRO A 47 10.71 7.46 5.61
CA PRO A 47 10.03 7.31 6.90
C PRO A 47 8.58 7.79 6.92
N ASP A 48 8.17 8.59 5.95
CA ASP A 48 6.81 9.13 5.83
C ASP A 48 5.84 8.23 5.06
N VAL A 49 6.27 7.04 4.59
CA VAL A 49 5.37 6.09 3.91
C VAL A 49 4.42 5.42 4.90
N ILE A 50 3.24 5.09 4.40
CA ILE A 50 2.28 4.24 5.09
C ILE A 50 2.39 2.84 4.48
N LEU A 51 2.59 1.82 5.30
CA LEU A 51 2.64 0.43 4.83
C LEU A 51 1.29 -0.25 5.09
N GLU A 52 0.70 -0.80 4.04
CA GLU A 52 -0.44 -1.71 4.11
C GLU A 52 -0.17 -2.92 3.22
N ILE A 53 0.81 -3.72 3.64
CA ILE A 53 1.35 -4.83 2.86
C ILE A 53 0.29 -5.91 2.67
N ARG A 54 -0.41 -5.89 1.54
CA ARG A 54 -1.65 -6.65 1.29
C ARG A 54 -1.42 -8.15 1.37
N TYR A 55 -0.26 -8.61 0.90
CA TYR A 55 0.12 -10.01 0.87
C TYR A 55 0.56 -10.57 2.24
N HIS A 56 0.82 -9.72 3.24
CA HIS A 56 0.94 -10.14 4.64
C HIS A 56 -0.43 -10.33 5.33
N THR A 57 -1.51 -9.85 4.71
CA THR A 57 -2.89 -9.95 5.22
C THR A 57 -3.69 -10.99 4.45
N THR A 58 -4.96 -11.18 4.84
CA THR A 58 -5.93 -11.98 4.07
C THR A 58 -6.72 -11.16 3.04
N TYR A 59 -6.53 -9.83 3.00
CA TYR A 59 -7.21 -8.96 2.03
C TYR A 59 -6.33 -8.77 0.78
N ASN A 60 -6.35 -9.80 -0.06
CA ASN A 60 -5.74 -9.85 -1.38
C ASN A 60 -6.56 -10.84 -2.24
N PHE A 61 -6.26 -10.98 -3.53
CA PHE A 61 -7.05 -11.81 -4.45
C PHE A 61 -7.07 -13.31 -4.09
N ALA A 62 -6.09 -13.82 -3.34
CA ALA A 62 -6.07 -15.22 -2.88
C ALA A 62 -6.91 -15.44 -1.61
N GLY A 63 -7.09 -14.39 -0.79
CA GLY A 63 -7.87 -14.48 0.44
C GLY A 63 -7.16 -15.21 1.58
N GLU A 64 -5.82 -15.27 1.53
CA GLU A 64 -4.93 -15.83 2.54
C GLU A 64 -3.60 -15.08 2.56
N ARG A 65 -2.79 -15.27 3.62
CA ARG A 65 -1.43 -14.70 3.64
C ARG A 65 -0.56 -15.42 2.62
N ILE A 66 0.20 -14.66 1.85
CA ILE A 66 1.04 -15.18 0.78
C ILE A 66 2.40 -15.62 1.33
N ASP A 67 2.93 -16.72 0.79
CA ASP A 67 4.22 -17.28 1.21
C ASP A 67 5.34 -16.24 1.08
N GLY A 68 6.18 -16.16 2.11
CA GLY A 68 7.32 -15.23 2.14
C GLY A 68 7.01 -13.85 2.70
N TYR A 69 5.74 -13.48 2.90
CA TYR A 69 5.38 -12.26 3.63
C TYR A 69 5.25 -12.55 5.13
N GLU A 70 6.38 -12.63 5.83
CA GLU A 70 6.45 -12.99 7.25
C GLU A 70 6.15 -11.80 8.18
N LYS A 71 6.42 -10.57 7.72
CA LYS A 71 6.07 -9.31 8.40
C LYS A 71 5.38 -8.31 7.46
N PRO A 72 4.63 -7.32 8.00
CA PRO A 72 4.01 -6.25 7.21
C PRO A 72 5.03 -5.16 6.85
N GLU A 73 6.18 -5.56 6.31
CA GLU A 73 7.28 -4.68 5.95
C GLU A 73 7.43 -4.61 4.43
N ALA A 74 8.12 -3.57 3.94
CA ALA A 74 8.42 -3.41 2.51
C ALA A 74 9.93 -3.30 2.34
N LEU A 75 10.47 -4.06 1.40
CA LEU A 75 11.87 -4.00 1.00
C LEU A 75 11.95 -3.44 -0.43
N LEU A 76 12.96 -2.64 -0.70
CA LEU A 76 13.35 -2.23 -2.05
C LEU A 76 14.86 -2.30 -2.19
N THR A 77 15.35 -2.37 -3.42
CA THR A 77 16.75 -2.07 -3.72
C THR A 77 17.09 -0.67 -3.24
N VAL A 78 18.35 -0.44 -2.86
CA VAL A 78 18.82 0.87 -2.37
C VAL A 78 18.49 1.99 -3.38
N GLU A 79 18.68 1.70 -4.67
CA GLU A 79 18.45 2.62 -5.78
C GLU A 79 16.96 2.95 -5.93
N ALA A 80 16.07 1.95 -5.88
CA ALA A 80 14.64 2.17 -5.95
C ALA A 80 14.11 2.91 -4.71
N ALA A 81 14.61 2.59 -3.52
CA ALA A 81 14.25 3.30 -2.29
C ALA A 81 14.66 4.78 -2.33
N LYS A 82 15.85 5.09 -2.88
CA LYS A 82 16.31 6.47 -3.08
C LYS A 82 15.42 7.23 -4.06
N ALA A 83 15.04 6.60 -5.17
CA ALA A 83 14.12 7.19 -6.14
C ALA A 83 12.73 7.41 -5.52
N LEU A 84 12.22 6.44 -4.75
CA LEU A 84 10.93 6.51 -4.07
C LEU A 84 10.92 7.62 -3.00
N LYS A 85 12.04 7.87 -2.31
CA LYS A 85 12.18 9.01 -1.41
C LYS A 85 11.93 10.33 -2.12
N ALA A 86 12.46 10.48 -3.34
CA ALA A 86 12.24 11.69 -4.14
C ALA A 86 10.77 11.83 -4.58
N VAL A 87 10.11 10.73 -4.95
CA VAL A 87 8.65 10.73 -5.20
C VAL A 87 7.89 11.19 -3.96
N SER A 88 8.22 10.61 -2.79
CA SER A 88 7.60 10.98 -1.52
C SER A 88 7.76 12.49 -1.28
N ASP A 89 8.96 13.03 -1.42
CA ASP A 89 9.23 14.46 -1.25
C ASP A 89 8.46 15.36 -2.21
N ASP A 90 8.16 14.88 -3.42
CA ASP A 90 7.37 15.61 -4.40
C ASP A 90 5.88 15.64 -4.06
N VAL A 91 5.29 14.48 -3.74
CA VAL A 91 3.86 14.39 -3.41
C VAL A 91 3.54 15.00 -2.03
N MET A 92 4.51 15.04 -1.11
CA MET A 92 4.38 15.73 0.17
C MET A 92 4.10 17.22 0.01
N LYS A 93 4.68 17.88 -0.99
CA LYS A 93 4.42 19.30 -1.29
C LYS A 93 2.99 19.56 -1.73
N GLN A 94 2.30 18.52 -2.19
CA GLN A 94 0.91 18.55 -2.62
C GLN A 94 -0.06 18.11 -1.51
N GLY A 95 0.43 17.83 -0.31
CA GLY A 95 -0.39 17.39 0.82
C GLY A 95 -0.61 15.88 0.89
N TYR A 96 0.11 15.09 0.10
CA TYR A 96 -0.02 13.63 0.08
C TYR A 96 1.08 12.92 0.86
N ARG A 97 0.85 11.64 1.15
CA ARG A 97 1.85 10.63 1.50
C ARG A 97 1.72 9.44 0.57
N LEU A 98 2.77 8.64 0.45
CA LEU A 98 2.70 7.37 -0.27
C LEU A 98 2.17 6.28 0.66
N LYS A 99 1.24 5.47 0.15
CA LYS A 99 0.79 4.25 0.82
C LYS A 99 1.10 3.04 -0.04
N ILE A 100 1.92 2.13 0.49
CA ILE A 100 2.48 0.99 -0.25
C ILE A 100 1.67 -0.28 0.06
N TYR A 101 1.26 -0.98 -0.98
CA TYR A 101 0.56 -2.27 -0.93
C TYR A 101 1.49 -3.46 -1.15
N ASP A 102 2.48 -3.30 -2.02
CA ASP A 102 3.54 -4.28 -2.24
C ASP A 102 4.83 -3.61 -2.75
N ALA A 103 5.97 -4.26 -2.52
CA ALA A 103 7.29 -3.83 -2.97
C ALA A 103 8.09 -5.05 -3.43
N TYR A 104 9.27 -5.33 -2.88
CA TYR A 104 9.91 -6.62 -3.14
C TYR A 104 8.97 -7.80 -2.80
N ARG A 105 8.78 -8.68 -3.77
CA ARG A 105 7.95 -9.89 -3.68
C ARG A 105 8.83 -11.13 -3.86
N PRO A 106 9.01 -11.97 -2.83
CA PRO A 106 9.80 -13.19 -2.94
C PRO A 106 9.28 -14.12 -4.05
N GLN A 107 10.16 -14.83 -4.76
CA GLN A 107 9.74 -15.78 -5.80
C GLN A 107 8.76 -16.83 -5.27
N ARG A 108 8.86 -17.26 -4.01
CA ARG A 108 7.90 -18.17 -3.37
C ARG A 108 6.48 -17.60 -3.29
N ALA A 109 6.32 -16.28 -3.20
CA ALA A 109 5.01 -15.63 -3.26
C ALA A 109 4.40 -15.77 -4.65
N VAL A 110 5.21 -15.57 -5.70
CA VAL A 110 4.80 -15.79 -7.09
C VAL A 110 4.43 -17.27 -7.30
N SER A 111 5.23 -18.19 -6.78
CA SER A 111 4.89 -19.63 -6.79
C SER A 111 3.60 -19.94 -6.03
N HIS A 112 3.31 -19.24 -4.93
CA HIS A 112 2.04 -19.34 -4.23
C HIS A 112 0.89 -18.90 -5.15
N PHE A 113 0.99 -17.75 -5.84
CA PHE A 113 -0.03 -17.32 -6.80
C PHE A 113 -0.28 -18.34 -7.91
N VAL A 114 0.77 -18.97 -8.44
CA VAL A 114 0.67 -20.03 -9.44
C VAL A 114 -0.04 -21.27 -8.89
N ARG A 115 0.26 -21.68 -7.65
CA ARG A 115 -0.44 -22.81 -7.01
C ARG A 115 -1.90 -22.46 -6.76
N TRP A 116 -2.17 -21.28 -6.20
CA TRP A 116 -3.53 -20.79 -5.96
C TRP A 116 -4.35 -20.76 -7.24
N ALA A 117 -3.79 -20.31 -8.36
CA ALA A 117 -4.53 -20.23 -9.62
C ALA A 117 -4.95 -21.58 -10.20
N LYS A 118 -4.32 -22.67 -9.76
CA LYS A 118 -4.67 -24.06 -10.13
C LYS A 118 -5.74 -24.67 -9.23
N THR A 119 -6.19 -23.96 -8.19
CA THR A 119 -7.29 -24.40 -7.32
C THR A 119 -8.63 -23.84 -7.77
N ASP A 120 -9.73 -24.39 -7.27
CA ASP A 120 -11.08 -23.85 -7.49
C ASP A 120 -11.44 -22.70 -6.53
N ASP A 121 -10.49 -22.22 -5.73
CA ASP A 121 -10.74 -21.16 -4.75
C ASP A 121 -11.08 -19.83 -5.43
N THR A 122 -12.30 -19.35 -5.19
CA THR A 122 -12.81 -18.09 -5.73
C THR A 122 -13.38 -17.19 -4.63
N ARG A 123 -12.97 -17.38 -3.37
CA ARG A 123 -13.55 -16.67 -2.22
C ARG A 123 -13.49 -15.15 -2.33
N MET A 124 -12.45 -14.62 -2.98
CA MET A 124 -12.25 -13.18 -3.17
C MET A 124 -12.67 -12.67 -4.57
N LYS A 125 -13.29 -13.53 -5.40
CA LYS A 125 -13.72 -13.19 -6.76
C LYS A 125 -14.58 -11.94 -6.80
N ALA A 126 -15.57 -11.82 -5.91
CA ALA A 126 -16.47 -10.68 -5.87
C ALA A 126 -15.75 -9.34 -5.63
N CYS A 127 -14.59 -9.36 -4.98
CA CYS A 127 -13.82 -8.17 -4.65
C CYS A 127 -12.82 -7.79 -5.75
N PHE A 128 -12.08 -8.77 -6.28
CA PHE A 128 -10.92 -8.49 -7.13
C PHE A 128 -11.13 -8.84 -8.60
N TYR A 129 -12.03 -9.76 -8.93
CA TYR A 129 -12.22 -10.20 -10.32
C TYR A 129 -13.67 -10.66 -10.59
N PRO A 130 -14.68 -9.84 -10.25
CA PRO A 130 -16.08 -10.26 -10.26
C PRO A 130 -16.57 -10.67 -11.65
N ASN A 131 -16.00 -10.07 -12.69
CA ASN A 131 -16.39 -10.25 -14.08
C ASN A 131 -15.51 -11.26 -14.84
N LEU A 132 -14.54 -11.89 -14.17
CA LEU A 132 -13.61 -12.82 -14.80
C LEU A 132 -13.77 -14.22 -14.25
N ASP A 133 -13.55 -15.20 -15.13
CA ASP A 133 -13.29 -16.56 -14.70
C ASP A 133 -11.84 -16.68 -14.21
N LYS A 134 -11.60 -17.48 -13.16
CA LYS A 134 -10.25 -17.64 -12.61
C LYS A 134 -9.27 -18.23 -13.63
N SER A 135 -9.76 -19.08 -14.54
CA SER A 135 -8.97 -19.70 -15.60
C SER A 135 -8.33 -18.68 -16.56
N VAL A 136 -8.86 -17.46 -16.66
CA VAL A 136 -8.33 -16.44 -17.57
C VAL A 136 -7.28 -15.53 -16.94
N LEU A 137 -7.04 -15.61 -15.63
CA LEU A 137 -6.14 -14.70 -14.92
C LEU A 137 -4.69 -14.81 -15.40
N PHE A 138 -4.20 -16.04 -15.63
CA PHE A 138 -2.87 -16.28 -16.19
C PHE A 138 -2.79 -16.01 -17.70
N PRO A 139 -3.66 -16.59 -18.55
CA PRO A 139 -3.62 -16.36 -20.00
C PRO A 139 -3.74 -14.90 -20.42
N ARG A 140 -4.41 -14.07 -19.60
CA ARG A 140 -4.57 -12.63 -19.86
C ARG A 140 -3.52 -11.76 -19.15
N GLY A 141 -2.54 -12.37 -18.47
CA GLY A 141 -1.41 -11.65 -17.88
C GLY A 141 -1.67 -10.94 -16.56
N TYR A 142 -2.83 -11.15 -15.91
CA TYR A 142 -3.11 -10.59 -14.58
C TYR A 142 -2.24 -11.23 -13.50
N ILE A 143 -1.78 -12.46 -13.72
CA ILE A 143 -0.80 -13.13 -12.86
C ILE A 143 0.32 -13.65 -13.76
N ALA A 144 1.56 -13.36 -13.39
CA ALA A 144 2.74 -13.79 -14.11
C ALA A 144 3.54 -14.83 -13.32
N GLU A 145 4.18 -15.78 -14.01
CA GLU A 145 5.08 -16.77 -13.40
C GLU A 145 6.41 -16.17 -12.93
N LYS A 146 6.76 -15.00 -13.48
CA LYS A 146 7.88 -14.16 -13.07
C LYS A 146 7.37 -12.75 -12.86
N SER A 147 7.73 -12.14 -11.73
CA SER A 147 7.28 -10.79 -11.38
C SER A 147 8.46 -9.83 -11.33
N GLY A 148 8.26 -8.60 -11.84
CA GLY A 148 9.22 -7.52 -11.68
C GLY A 148 9.55 -7.24 -10.21
N HIS A 149 8.57 -7.44 -9.32
CA HIS A 149 8.74 -7.30 -7.87
C HIS A 149 9.81 -8.23 -7.29
N SER A 150 10.02 -9.41 -7.85
CA SER A 150 11.06 -10.33 -7.37
C SER A 150 12.48 -9.82 -7.65
N ARG A 151 12.64 -8.79 -8.47
CA ARG A 151 13.91 -8.09 -8.72
C ARG A 151 14.17 -6.95 -7.73
N GLY A 152 13.17 -6.59 -6.94
CA GLY A 152 13.30 -5.66 -5.81
C GLY A 152 13.18 -4.18 -6.12
N SER A 153 12.90 -3.81 -7.37
CA SER A 153 12.83 -2.41 -7.82
C SER A 153 11.44 -2.00 -8.30
N THR A 154 10.42 -2.77 -7.93
CA THR A 154 9.02 -2.55 -8.28
C THR A 154 8.21 -2.29 -7.04
N VAL A 155 7.24 -1.39 -7.12
CA VAL A 155 6.37 -0.98 -6.02
C VAL A 155 4.93 -0.79 -6.51
N ASP A 156 3.99 -1.28 -5.72
CA ASP A 156 2.55 -1.06 -5.87
C ASP A 156 2.08 -0.11 -4.78
N LEU A 157 1.51 1.03 -5.16
CA LEU A 157 1.21 2.10 -4.20
C LEU A 157 0.04 2.99 -4.64
N THR A 158 -0.46 3.76 -3.67
CA THR A 158 -1.41 4.86 -3.88
C THR A 158 -0.96 6.12 -3.14
N LEU A 159 -1.74 7.18 -3.28
CA LEU A 159 -1.63 8.41 -2.50
C LEU A 159 -2.57 8.35 -1.29
N PHE A 160 -2.10 8.86 -0.17
CA PHE A 160 -2.89 9.14 1.03
C PHE A 160 -3.00 10.65 1.20
N ASP A 161 -4.22 11.17 1.26
CA ASP A 161 -4.51 12.59 1.42
C ASP A 161 -4.48 12.98 2.90
N MET A 162 -3.53 13.84 3.27
CA MET A 162 -3.35 14.27 4.65
C MET A 162 -4.45 15.21 5.13
N ALA A 163 -5.14 15.89 4.21
CA ALA A 163 -6.24 16.79 4.57
C ALA A 163 -7.48 16.01 5.00
N SER A 164 -7.89 14.99 4.25
CA SER A 164 -9.03 14.14 4.58
C SER A 164 -8.72 12.97 5.50
N GLY A 165 -7.44 12.60 5.65
CA GLY A 165 -7.00 11.42 6.39
C GLY A 165 -7.42 10.11 5.73
N LYS A 166 -7.55 10.09 4.41
CA LYS A 166 -8.03 8.95 3.63
C LYS A 166 -7.12 8.67 2.43
N GLU A 167 -7.19 7.43 1.94
CA GLU A 167 -6.66 7.11 0.62
C GLU A 167 -7.34 7.95 -0.44
N VAL A 168 -6.55 8.42 -1.41
CA VAL A 168 -7.07 9.08 -2.60
C VAL A 168 -7.87 8.06 -3.41
N ASP A 169 -9.10 8.41 -3.77
CA ASP A 169 -9.95 7.52 -4.57
C ASP A 169 -9.43 7.43 -6.01
N MET A 170 -8.94 6.24 -6.37
CA MET A 170 -8.41 5.90 -7.69
C MET A 170 -9.45 5.20 -8.58
N GLY A 171 -10.69 5.09 -8.10
CA GLY A 171 -11.81 4.47 -8.83
C GLY A 171 -11.83 2.94 -8.81
N GLY A 172 -10.92 2.30 -8.07
CA GLY A 172 -10.85 0.85 -7.92
C GLY A 172 -9.89 0.47 -6.80
N THR A 173 -9.95 -0.79 -6.36
CA THR A 173 -8.99 -1.33 -5.40
C THR A 173 -7.70 -1.75 -6.09
N PHE A 174 -6.60 -1.74 -5.34
CA PHE A 174 -5.40 -2.52 -5.68
C PHE A 174 -5.76 -3.99 -5.95
N ASP A 175 -5.03 -4.64 -6.87
CA ASP A 175 -5.25 -6.01 -7.35
C ASP A 175 -6.62 -6.26 -8.01
N TYR A 176 -7.33 -5.21 -8.44
CA TYR A 176 -8.54 -5.42 -9.25
C TYR A 176 -8.15 -5.89 -10.66
N PHE A 177 -8.49 -7.14 -11.00
CA PHE A 177 -8.27 -7.71 -12.31
C PHE A 177 -9.39 -7.31 -13.27
N GLY A 178 -9.15 -6.24 -14.01
CA GLY A 178 -10.04 -5.74 -15.05
C GLY A 178 -9.40 -4.58 -15.80
N LYS A 179 -9.98 -4.25 -16.96
CA LYS A 179 -9.50 -3.13 -17.78
C LYS A 179 -9.65 -1.78 -17.06
N GLU A 180 -10.54 -1.73 -16.08
CA GLU A 180 -10.76 -0.62 -15.18
C GLU A 180 -9.50 -0.21 -14.40
N SER A 181 -8.56 -1.14 -14.21
CA SER A 181 -7.27 -0.89 -13.55
C SER A 181 -6.22 -0.27 -14.46
N HIS A 182 -6.43 -0.29 -15.77
CA HIS A 182 -5.46 0.26 -16.71
C HIS A 182 -5.39 1.78 -16.55
N PRO A 183 -4.20 2.41 -16.65
CA PRO A 183 -4.07 3.87 -16.58
C PRO A 183 -4.79 4.61 -17.72
N ASP A 184 -5.04 3.96 -18.86
CA ASP A 184 -5.77 4.51 -20.02
C ASP A 184 -7.29 4.28 -19.96
N TRP A 185 -7.79 3.68 -18.88
CA TRP A 185 -9.22 3.52 -18.68
C TRP A 185 -9.89 4.89 -18.57
N CYS A 186 -10.75 5.22 -19.54
CA CYS A 186 -11.46 6.50 -19.63
C CYS A 186 -10.58 7.75 -19.84
N GLY A 187 -9.36 7.61 -20.36
CA GLY A 187 -8.53 8.76 -20.72
C GLY A 187 -7.19 8.37 -21.34
N ASN A 188 -6.39 9.37 -21.70
CA ASN A 188 -5.03 9.15 -22.22
C ASN A 188 -4.01 9.57 -21.15
N PRO A 189 -3.21 8.64 -20.61
CA PRO A 189 -2.30 8.93 -19.51
C PRO A 189 -1.07 9.76 -19.94
N GLU A 190 -0.76 9.81 -21.23
CA GLU A 190 0.35 10.60 -21.77
C GLU A 190 -0.06 12.06 -21.98
N THR A 191 -1.28 12.31 -22.45
CA THR A 191 -1.82 13.68 -22.59
C THR A 191 -2.55 14.16 -21.34
N GLN A 192 -2.77 13.28 -20.37
CA GLN A 192 -3.60 13.48 -19.17
C GLN A 192 -5.04 13.92 -19.48
N GLN A 193 -5.52 13.66 -20.69
CA GLN A 193 -6.86 14.02 -21.11
C GLN A 193 -7.86 12.93 -20.71
N TYR A 194 -8.83 13.30 -19.87
CA TYR A 194 -9.97 12.45 -19.56
C TYR A 194 -10.98 12.44 -20.73
N THR A 195 -11.46 11.25 -21.10
CA THR A 195 -12.41 11.03 -22.19
C THR A 195 -13.62 10.19 -21.76
N GLY A 196 -13.72 9.87 -20.47
CA GLY A 196 -14.83 9.10 -19.92
C GLY A 196 -16.15 9.87 -19.84
N PRO A 197 -17.26 9.16 -19.60
CA PRO A 197 -18.60 9.76 -19.62
C PRO A 197 -18.97 10.52 -18.33
N PHE A 198 -18.10 10.53 -17.32
CA PHE A 198 -18.37 11.14 -16.01
C PHE A 198 -17.38 12.29 -15.72
N PRO A 199 -17.65 13.53 -16.15
CA PRO A 199 -16.70 14.64 -16.06
C PRO A 199 -16.53 15.24 -14.64
N GLY A 200 -17.34 14.83 -13.67
CA GLY A 200 -17.33 15.35 -12.30
C GLY A 200 -16.68 14.42 -11.26
N SER A 201 -17.03 14.64 -9.99
CA SER A 201 -16.57 13.86 -8.83
C SER A 201 -17.56 12.80 -8.34
N ALA A 202 -18.77 12.76 -8.94
CA ALA A 202 -19.78 11.77 -8.57
C ALA A 202 -19.27 10.35 -8.82
N LYS A 203 -19.40 9.47 -7.82
CA LYS A 203 -18.96 8.08 -7.93
C LYS A 203 -19.78 7.36 -9.02
N PRO A 204 -19.14 6.90 -10.10
CA PRO A 204 -19.83 6.23 -11.19
C PRO A 204 -20.29 4.81 -10.80
N SER A 205 -21.37 4.34 -11.44
CA SER A 205 -21.82 2.94 -11.36
C SER A 205 -21.27 2.12 -12.53
N GLY A 206 -20.97 0.84 -12.30
CA GLY A 206 -20.62 -0.12 -13.37
C GLY A 206 -19.16 -0.09 -13.85
N GLY A 207 -18.18 0.11 -12.96
CA GLY A 207 -16.74 -0.09 -13.23
C GLY A 207 -16.04 1.05 -13.99
N LYS A 208 -16.77 2.04 -14.48
CA LYS A 208 -16.16 3.25 -15.04
C LYS A 208 -15.57 4.11 -13.92
N ILE A 209 -14.54 4.91 -14.20
CA ILE A 209 -14.03 5.93 -13.28
C ILE A 209 -14.48 7.32 -13.74
N ASN A 210 -14.49 8.29 -12.83
CA ASN A 210 -14.78 9.69 -13.16
C ASN A 210 -13.51 10.51 -13.42
N ALA A 211 -13.68 11.78 -13.83
CA ALA A 211 -12.57 12.66 -14.18
C ALA A 211 -11.63 12.92 -12.99
N GLU A 212 -12.16 12.99 -11.76
CA GLU A 212 -11.36 13.16 -10.56
C GLU A 212 -10.49 11.92 -10.27
N GLN A 213 -11.06 10.72 -10.34
CA GLN A 213 -10.32 9.47 -10.16
C GLN A 213 -9.24 9.28 -11.23
N PHE A 214 -9.53 9.63 -12.49
CA PHE A 214 -8.52 9.64 -13.55
C PHE A 214 -7.39 10.62 -13.25
N ARG A 215 -7.73 11.86 -12.87
CA ARG A 215 -6.76 12.88 -12.47
C ARG A 215 -5.90 12.41 -11.28
N ASN A 216 -6.50 11.76 -10.30
CA ASN A 216 -5.79 11.22 -9.14
C ASN A 216 -4.74 10.18 -9.55
N ARG A 217 -5.07 9.26 -10.47
CA ARG A 217 -4.11 8.33 -11.07
C ARG A 217 -2.96 9.08 -11.74
N MET A 218 -3.25 10.20 -12.43
CA MET A 218 -2.22 11.00 -13.12
C MET A 218 -1.28 11.73 -12.16
N ILE A 219 -1.76 12.17 -10.99
CA ILE A 219 -0.90 12.76 -9.95
C ILE A 219 0.17 11.74 -9.54
N LEU A 220 -0.26 10.52 -9.19
CA LEU A 220 0.66 9.44 -8.82
C LEU A 220 1.61 9.10 -9.98
N ARG A 221 1.06 8.81 -11.17
CA ARG A 221 1.83 8.44 -12.36
C ARG A 221 2.92 9.47 -12.69
N THR A 222 2.56 10.75 -12.70
CA THR A 222 3.48 11.84 -13.04
C THR A 222 4.60 11.96 -12.02
N ALA A 223 4.28 11.86 -10.71
CA ALA A 223 5.28 11.91 -9.65
C ALA A 223 6.26 10.74 -9.75
N MET A 224 5.74 9.52 -9.94
CA MET A 224 6.57 8.31 -10.11
C MET A 224 7.52 8.45 -11.32
N MET A 225 7.00 8.84 -12.48
CA MET A 225 7.79 8.98 -13.71
C MET A 225 8.86 10.05 -13.62
N ARG A 226 8.58 11.19 -12.97
CA ARG A 226 9.54 12.28 -12.76
C ARG A 226 10.80 11.82 -12.01
N HIS A 227 10.68 10.77 -11.21
CA HIS A 227 11.77 10.24 -10.39
C HIS A 227 12.24 8.86 -10.87
N GLY A 228 12.07 8.56 -12.16
CA GLY A 228 12.74 7.43 -12.81
C GLY A 228 11.98 6.10 -12.79
N PHE A 229 10.72 6.09 -12.35
CA PHE A 229 9.88 4.90 -12.44
C PHE A 229 9.13 4.81 -13.78
N LYS A 230 8.93 3.58 -14.25
CA LYS A 230 8.11 3.24 -15.42
C LYS A 230 6.79 2.62 -14.95
N PRO A 231 5.62 3.14 -15.40
CA PRO A 231 4.33 2.54 -15.09
C PRO A 231 4.12 1.24 -15.88
N LEU A 232 3.27 0.37 -15.37
CA LEU A 232 2.68 -0.74 -16.14
C LEU A 232 1.43 -0.27 -16.89
N ALA A 233 1.18 -0.79 -18.10
CA ALA A 233 0.05 -0.35 -18.92
C ALA A 233 -1.30 -0.91 -18.44
N GLU A 234 -1.27 -1.96 -17.65
CA GLU A 234 -2.45 -2.69 -17.18
C GLU A 234 -2.86 -2.29 -15.74
N GLU A 235 -1.98 -1.63 -14.98
CA GLU A 235 -2.16 -1.38 -13.55
C GLU A 235 -1.76 0.05 -13.15
N TRP A 236 -2.72 0.85 -12.67
CA TRP A 236 -2.48 2.25 -12.27
C TRP A 236 -1.58 2.42 -11.05
N TRP A 237 -1.45 1.39 -10.22
CA TRP A 237 -0.67 1.40 -8.97
C TRP A 237 0.77 0.92 -9.15
N HIS A 238 1.12 0.30 -10.28
CA HIS A 238 2.35 -0.47 -10.45
C HIS A 238 3.47 0.30 -11.15
N PHE A 239 4.64 0.32 -10.53
CA PHE A 239 5.79 1.07 -11.02
C PHE A 239 7.10 0.33 -10.80
N THR A 240 7.94 0.25 -11.84
CA THR A 240 9.29 -0.34 -11.77
C THR A 240 10.35 0.72 -12.05
N LEU A 241 11.42 0.77 -11.26
CA LEU A 241 12.55 1.67 -11.52
C LEU A 241 13.15 1.38 -12.90
N ALA A 242 13.36 2.43 -13.71
CA ALA A 242 13.83 2.30 -15.08
C ALA A 242 15.21 1.63 -15.20
N ASP A 243 16.13 2.03 -14.33
CA ASP A 243 17.53 1.60 -14.27
C ASP A 243 17.76 0.74 -13.02
N GLU A 244 16.97 -0.33 -12.90
CA GLU A 244 17.07 -1.25 -11.77
C GLU A 244 18.42 -1.98 -11.73
N PRO A 245 18.98 -2.23 -10.53
CA PRO A 245 20.30 -2.87 -10.38
C PRO A 245 20.31 -4.38 -10.70
N TYR A 246 19.15 -5.04 -10.70
CA TYR A 246 19.04 -6.51 -10.82
C TYR A 246 18.00 -6.96 -11.87
N PRO A 247 18.08 -6.50 -13.14
CA PRO A 247 17.02 -6.71 -14.13
C PRO A 247 16.77 -8.18 -14.47
N ASP A 248 17.77 -9.05 -14.26
CA ASP A 248 17.72 -10.48 -14.60
C ASP A 248 17.67 -11.41 -13.38
N THR A 249 17.55 -10.88 -12.16
CA THR A 249 17.61 -11.69 -10.92
C THR A 249 16.30 -11.65 -10.15
N CYS A 250 15.61 -12.79 -10.05
CA CYS A 250 14.50 -12.97 -9.12
C CYS A 250 15.02 -13.51 -7.78
N PHE A 251 14.85 -12.73 -6.71
CA PHE A 251 15.20 -13.13 -5.35
C PHE A 251 14.07 -13.90 -4.65
N ASP A 252 14.44 -14.65 -3.60
CA ASP A 252 13.50 -15.49 -2.83
C ASP A 252 13.77 -15.52 -1.31
N TYR A 253 14.39 -14.49 -0.75
CA TYR A 253 14.39 -14.32 0.71
C TYR A 253 13.02 -13.82 1.19
N PRO A 254 12.54 -14.23 2.37
CA PRO A 254 11.29 -13.73 2.92
C PRO A 254 11.38 -12.24 3.29
N VAL A 255 10.22 -11.58 3.30
CA VAL A 255 10.00 -10.24 3.84
C VAL A 255 9.78 -10.39 5.35
N ARG A 256 10.76 -9.93 6.13
CA ARG A 256 10.88 -10.11 7.58
C ARG A 256 11.56 -8.91 8.20
#